data_AF-A0A8T4LAF6-F1
#
_entry.id   AF-A0A8T4LAF6-F1
#
_cell.length_a   1.000
_cell.length_b   1.000
_cell.length_c   1.000
_cell.angle_alpha   90.00
_cell.angle_beta   90.00
_cell.angle_gamma   90.00
#
_symmetry.space_group_name_H-M   'P 1'
#
loop_
_entity.id
_entity.type
_entity.pdbx_description
1 polymer ?
#
loop_
_entity_poly.entity_id
_entity_poly.type
_entity_poly.pdbx_seq_one_letter_code
_entity_poly.pdbx_strand_id
1 'polypeptide(L)' 'MYYERIVLTSHARKRLHRIGFANVFELVKHGKIIRRPKKDGEPGTLQVSGSKRTVLMEFVLWKNELIIKTVKTKG' A
#
# COMPACT_ATOMS: atom_id res chain seq x y z
N MET A 1 -13.41 17.48 0.54
CA MET A 1 -12.34 16.45 0.56
C MET A 1 -12.82 15.28 -0.27
N TYR A 2 -12.25 15.08 -1.46
CA TYR A 2 -12.57 13.93 -2.30
C TYR A 2 -11.78 12.73 -1.78
N TYR A 3 -12.48 11.68 -1.34
CA TYR A 3 -11.85 10.40 -1.06
C TYR A 3 -11.80 9.63 -2.39
N GLU A 4 -10.64 9.65 -3.03
CA GLU A 4 -10.35 8.80 -4.18
C GLU A 4 -10.46 7.33 -3.78
N ARG A 5 -11.06 6.53 -4.66
CA ARG A 5 -11.45 5.16 -4.36
C ARG A 5 -10.21 4.28 -4.38
N ILE A 6 -9.81 3.81 -3.20
CA ILE A 6 -8.67 2.90 -3.05
C ILE A 6 -9.19 1.46 -3.06
N VAL A 7 -8.98 0.75 -4.16
CA VAL A 7 -9.45 -0.64 -4.30
C VAL A 7 -8.41 -1.61 -3.74
N LEU A 8 -8.71 -2.18 -2.57
CA LEU A 8 -7.94 -3.29 -2.00
C LEU A 8 -8.54 -4.64 -2.41
N THR A 9 -7.69 -5.54 -2.90
CA THR A 9 -8.06 -6.96 -3.02
C THR A 9 -8.29 -7.57 -1.63
N SER A 10 -9.15 -8.59 -1.53
CA SER A 10 -9.42 -9.31 -0.27
C SER A 10 -8.15 -9.85 0.41
N HIS A 11 -7.15 -10.20 -0.39
CA HIS A 11 -5.85 -10.66 0.10
C HIS A 11 -5.01 -9.52 0.69
N ALA A 12 -4.98 -8.36 0.02
CA ALA A 12 -4.32 -7.16 0.52
C ALA A 12 -4.96 -6.67 1.83
N ARG A 13 -6.29 -6.68 1.93
CA ARG A 13 -7.02 -6.32 3.15
C ARG A 13 -6.68 -7.22 4.34
N LYS A 14 -6.62 -8.54 4.14
CA LYS A 14 -6.22 -9.48 5.20
C LYS A 14 -4.77 -9.25 5.66
N ARG A 15 -3.85 -8.97 4.74
CA ARG A 15 -2.46 -8.64 5.11
C ARG A 15 -2.37 -7.31 5.86
N LEU A 16 -3.05 -6.29 5.37
CA LEU A 16 -3.15 -4.97 6.01
C LEU A 16 -3.51 -5.10 7.50
N HIS A 17 -4.57 -5.86 7.78
CA HIS A 17 -5.00 -6.09 9.16
C HIS A 17 -3.96 -6.88 9.98
N ARG A 18 -3.22 -7.81 9.36
CA ARG A 18 -2.14 -8.57 10.02
C ARG A 18 -0.89 -7.73 10.31
N ILE A 19 -0.63 -6.68 9.54
CA ILE A 19 0.49 -5.76 9.78
C ILE A 19 0.10 -4.59 10.70
N GLY A 20 -1.14 -4.57 11.22
CA GLY A 20 -1.60 -3.61 12.23
C GLY A 20 -2.26 -2.36 11.67
N PHE A 21 -2.67 -2.34 10.40
CA PHE A 21 -3.36 -1.19 9.79
C PHE A 21 -4.81 -1.57 9.50
N ALA A 22 -5.74 -0.70 9.90
CA ALA A 22 -7.18 -0.94 9.72
C ALA A 22 -7.63 -0.61 8.28
N ASN A 23 -7.00 0.38 7.64
CA ASN A 23 -7.34 0.83 6.30
C ASN A 23 -6.12 1.39 5.55
N VAL A 24 -6.28 1.65 4.24
CA VAL A 24 -5.18 2.18 3.43
C VAL A 24 -4.76 3.57 3.84
N PHE A 25 -5.68 4.37 4.39
CA PHE A 25 -5.36 5.71 4.85
C PHE A 25 -4.31 5.70 5.96
N GLU A 26 -4.44 4.78 6.92
CA GLU A 26 -3.41 4.56 7.94
C GLU A 26 -2.12 4.02 7.34
N LEU A 27 -2.21 3.10 6.38
CA LEU A 27 -1.04 2.58 5.68
C LEU A 27 -0.29 3.67 4.89
N VAL A 28 -0.98 4.59 4.23
CA VAL A 28 -0.35 5.71 3.51
C VAL A 28 0.19 6.75 4.48
N LYS A 29 -0.50 6.99 5.60
CA LYS A 29 -0.06 7.91 6.66
C LYS A 29 1.22 7.44 7.36
N HIS A 30 1.35 6.13 7.58
CA HIS A 30 2.47 5.54 8.33
C HIS A 30 3.49 4.83 7.43
N GLY A 31 3.15 4.54 6.19
CA GLY A 31 4.00 3.89 5.21
C GLY A 31 4.97 4.87 4.56
N LYS A 32 6.22 4.45 4.44
CA LYS A 32 7.28 5.21 3.76
C LYS A 32 7.33 4.82 2.29
N ILE A 33 7.07 5.75 1.38
CA ILE A 33 7.28 5.51 -0.05
C ILE A 33 8.78 5.45 -0.33
N ILE A 34 9.28 4.28 -0.72
CA ILE A 34 10.70 4.06 -1.08
C ILE A 34 10.94 4.10 -2.58
N ARG A 35 9.90 3.87 -3.39
CA ARG A 35 9.93 4.04 -4.84
C ARG A 35 8.65 4.75 -5.27
N ARG A 36 8.78 5.94 -5.84
CA ARG A 36 7.65 6.66 -6.43
C ARG A 36 7.43 6.19 -7.87
N PRO A 37 6.18 6.02 -8.32
CA PRO A 37 5.87 5.80 -9.72
C PRO A 37 6.21 7.06 -10.52
N LYS A 38 6.76 6.91 -11.74
CA LYS A 38 7.11 8.06 -12.61
C LYS A 38 6.02 8.38 -13.62
N LYS A 39 5.13 7.42 -13.90
CA LYS A 39 4.00 7.57 -14.81
C LYS A 39 2.74 6.92 -14.22
N ASP A 40 1.58 7.33 -14.73
CA ASP A 40 0.32 6.66 -14.44
C ASP A 40 0.40 5.18 -14.87
N GLY A 41 -0.12 4.29 -14.04
CA GLY A 41 -0.03 2.85 -14.23
C GLY A 41 1.31 2.22 -13.82
N GLU A 42 2.35 3.00 -13.49
CA GLU A 42 3.61 2.43 -13.00
C GLU A 42 3.53 2.02 -11.51
N PRO A 43 4.21 0.94 -11.12
CA PRO A 43 4.30 0.53 -9.72
C PRO A 43 5.26 1.42 -8.93
N GLY A 44 4.75 1.98 -7.84
CA GLY A 44 5.53 2.45 -6.70
C GLY A 44 5.71 1.36 -5.65
N THR A 45 6.62 1.59 -4.71
CA THR A 45 6.86 0.70 -3.58
C THR A 45 6.75 1.47 -2.27
N LEU A 46 5.91 0.96 -1.39
CA LEU A 46 5.70 1.42 -0.04
C LEU A 46 6.36 0.44 0.93
N GLN A 47 7.22 0.94 1.80
CA GLN A 47 7.75 0.22 2.94
C GLN A 47 6.92 0.58 4.17
N VAL A 48 6.39 -0.44 4.84
CA VAL A 48 5.57 -0.25 6.02
C VAL A 48 6.16 -1.04 7.17
N SER A 49 6.62 -0.32 8.20
CA SER A 49 7.17 -0.91 9.41
C SER A 49 6.05 -1.03 10.44
N GLY A 50 5.57 -2.27 10.66
CA GLY A 50 4.73 -2.59 11.82
C GLY A 50 5.59 -2.85 13.06
N SER A 51 4.93 -3.09 14.19
CA SER A 51 5.58 -3.30 15.51
C SER A 51 6.56 -4.48 15.57
N LYS A 52 6.47 -5.45 14.65
CA LYS A 52 7.35 -6.63 14.63
C LYS A 52 7.98 -6.94 13.26
N ARG A 53 7.50 -6.31 12.18
CA ARG A 53 7.91 -6.65 10.80
C ARG A 53 7.80 -5.46 9.87
N THR A 54 8.73 -5.39 8.94
CA THR A 54 8.70 -4.47 7.80
C THR A 54 8.19 -5.19 6.57
N VAL A 55 7.17 -4.62 5.92
CA VAL A 55 6.53 -5.19 4.73
C VAL A 55 6.70 -4.24 3.55
N LEU A 56 7.07 -4.79 2.40
CA LEU A 56 7.10 -4.07 1.13
C LEU A 56 5.81 -4.34 0.36
N MET A 57 5.11 -3.28 0.00
CA MET A 57 3.89 -3.30 -0.79
C MET A 57 4.11 -2.51 -2.08
N GLU A 58 3.64 -3.03 -3.20
CA GLU A 58 3.54 -2.25 -4.44
C GLU A 58 2.21 -1.53 -4.44
N PHE A 59 2.24 -0.32 -4.96
CA PHE A 59 1.03 0.41 -5.27
C PHE A 59 1.13 0.92 -6.70
N VAL A 60 0.00 0.99 -7.38
CA VAL A 60 -0.13 1.59 -8.70
C VAL A 60 -1.11 2.74 -8.57
N LEU A 61 -0.71 3.92 -9.00
CA LEU A 61 -1.63 5.03 -9.24
C LEU A 61 -2.10 4.89 -10.69
N TRP A 62 -3.41 4.73 -10.89
CA TRP A 62 -4.02 4.67 -12.21
C TRP A 62 -5.19 5.66 -12.24
N LYS A 63 -5.10 6.71 -13.06
CA LYS A 63 -6.05 7.84 -13.07
C LYS A 63 -6.21 8.41 -11.64
N ASN A 64 -7.40 8.24 -11.06
CA ASN A 64 -7.77 8.71 -9.71
C ASN A 64 -7.92 7.52 -8.74
N GLU A 65 -7.31 6.37 -9.05
CA GLU A 65 -7.40 5.14 -8.27
C GLU A 65 -6.02 4.73 -7.76
N LEU A 66 -5.95 4.44 -6.46
CA LEU A 66 -4.79 3.81 -5.84
C LEU A 66 -5.06 2.32 -5.68
N ILE A 67 -4.32 1.50 -6.42
CA ILE A 67 -4.40 0.05 -6.35
C ILE A 67 -3.20 -0.44 -5.56
N ILE A 68 -3.42 -1.22 -4.49
CA ILE A 68 -2.33 -1.78 -3.70
C ILE A 68 -2.24 -3.28 -3.91
N LYS A 69 -1.06 -3.73 -4.37
CA LYS A 69 -0.70 -5.13 -4.53
C LYS A 69 0.40 -5.49 -3.55
N THR A 70 0.21 -6.55 -2.78
CA THR A 70 1.30 -7.04 -1.93
C THR A 70 2.29 -7.83 -2.78
N VAL A 71 3.57 -7.46 -2.74
CA VAL A 71 4.61 -8.08 -3.59
C VAL A 71 5.25 -9.24 -2.87
N LYS A 72 6.01 -8.96 -1.80
CA LYS A 72 6.73 -9.96 -1.01
C LYS A 72 7.05 -9.40 0.37
N THR A 73 6.85 -10.24 1.39
CA THR A 73 7.38 -10.04 2.73
C THR A 73 8.78 -10.67 2.76
N LYS A 74 9.84 -9.88 2.91
CA LYS A 74 11.15 -10.43 3.28
C LYS A 74 11.11 -10.63 4.81
N GLY A 75 11.10 -11.90 5.23
CA GLY A 75 11.24 -12.32 6.61
C GLY A 75 12.68 -12.72 6.87
#